data_AF-A0A972ADN2-F1
#
_entry.id   AF-A0A972ADN2-F1
#
_cell.length_a   1.000
_cell.length_b   1.000
_cell.length_c   1.000
_cell.angle_alpha   90.00
_cell.angle_beta   90.00
_cell.angle_gamma   90.00
#
_symmetry.space_group_name_H-M   'P 1'
#
loop_
_entity.id
_entity.type
_entity.pdbx_description
1 polymer ?
#
loop_
_entity_poly.entity_id
_entity_poly.type
_entity_poly.pdbx_seq_one_letter_code
_entity_poly.pdbx_strand_id
1 'polypeptide(L)' 'MILILMAFAILMFYDLRRFIRKKEKAKVYILYFFFMTVSLIVSLLLEAGRRPPGPSQWIQAALNLIGVLK' A
#
# COMPACT_ATOMS: atom_id res chain seq x y z
N MET A 1 -7.27 4.75 -14.36
CA MET A 1 -8.03 4.24 -13.21
C MET A 1 -8.61 2.85 -13.41
N ILE A 2 -9.54 2.63 -14.35
CA ILE A 2 -10.31 1.36 -14.44
C ILE A 2 -9.43 0.13 -14.62
N LEU A 3 -8.39 0.21 -15.46
CA LEU A 3 -7.45 -0.90 -15.66
C LEU A 3 -6.64 -1.25 -14.39
N ILE A 4 -6.23 -0.24 -13.62
CA ILE A 4 -5.48 -0.43 -12.37
C ILE A 4 -6.37 -1.09 -11.31
N LEU A 5 -7.62 -0.60 -11.18
CA LEU A 5 -8.61 -1.20 -10.30
C LEU A 5 -8.92 -2.64 -10.70
N MET A 6 -9.04 -2.91 -12.00
CA MET A 6 -9.32 -4.25 -12.52
C MET A 6 -8.15 -5.22 -12.25
N ALA A 7 -6.91 -4.79 -12.45
CA ALA A 7 -5.73 -5.59 -12.12
C ALA A 7 -5.64 -5.91 -10.61
N PHE A 8 -5.87 -4.91 -9.76
CA PHE A 8 -5.89 -5.09 -8.30
C PHE A 8 -7.03 -6.00 -7.83
N ALA A 9 -8.21 -5.86 -8.42
CA ALA A 9 -9.35 -6.72 -8.11
C ALA A 9 -9.05 -8.18 -8.47
N ILE A 10 -8.49 -8.43 -9.67
CA ILE A 10 -8.09 -9.78 -10.10
C ILE A 10 -7.08 -10.39 -9.13
N LEU A 11 -6.05 -9.63 -8.73
CA LEU A 11 -5.06 -10.07 -7.75
C LEU A 11 -5.70 -10.42 -6.40
N MET A 12 -6.54 -9.53 -5.85
CA MET A 12 -7.26 -9.80 -4.60
C MET A 12 -8.11 -11.07 -4.69
N PHE A 13 -8.89 -11.24 -5.76
CA PHE A 13 -9.73 -12.42 -5.93
C PHE A 13 -8.90 -13.70 -6.07
N TYR A 14 -7.78 -13.64 -6.79
CA TYR A 14 -6.90 -14.79 -6.97
C TYR A 14 -6.27 -15.24 -5.64
N ASP A 15 -5.76 -14.28 -4.86
CA ASP A 15 -5.15 -14.57 -3.56
C ASP A 15 -6.19 -15.00 -2.51
N LEU A 16 -7.40 -14.43 -2.53
CA LEU A 16 -8.50 -14.88 -1.66
C LEU A 16 -8.88 -16.34 -1.93
N ARG A 17 -8.94 -16.74 -3.21
CA ARG A 17 -9.22 -18.12 -3.61
C ARG A 17 -8.12 -19.08 -3.15
N ARG A 18 -6.86 -18.67 -3.30
CA ARG A 18 -5.69 -19.44 -2.83
C ARG A 18 -5.69 -19.60 -1.32
N PHE A 19 -6.10 -18.57 -0.58
CA PHE A 19 -6.19 -18.57 0.87
C PHE A 19 -7.26 -19.54 1.41
N ILE A 20 -8.47 -19.52 0.85
CA ILE A 20 -9.54 -20.48 1.20
C ILE A 20 -9.06 -21.92 0.98
N ARG A 21 -8.26 -22.15 -0.07
CA ARG A 21 -7.75 -23.47 -0.41
C ARG A 21 -6.60 -23.96 0.48
N LYS A 22 -5.78 -23.05 1.04
CA LYS A 22 -4.62 -23.40 1.87
C LYS A 22 -4.81 -23.26 3.38
N LYS A 23 -5.94 -22.70 3.86
CA LYS A 23 -6.20 -22.42 5.29
C LYS A 23 -5.01 -21.71 5.97
N GLU A 24 -4.43 -20.71 5.31
CA GLU A 24 -3.32 -19.98 5.90
C GLU A 24 -3.75 -19.18 7.13
N LYS A 25 -2.81 -18.85 8.01
CA LYS A 25 -3.10 -18.12 9.26
C LYS A 25 -3.68 -16.74 8.93
N ALA A 26 -4.83 -16.40 9.52
CA ALA A 26 -5.50 -15.11 9.32
C ALA A 26 -4.59 -13.88 9.54
N LYS A 27 -3.56 -13.99 10.40
CA LYS A 27 -2.54 -12.95 10.59
C LYS A 27 -1.80 -12.57 9.31
N VAL A 28 -1.44 -13.54 8.47
CA VAL A 28 -0.70 -13.29 7.22
C VAL A 28 -1.61 -12.56 6.22
N TYR A 29 -2.89 -12.91 6.19
CA TYR A 29 -3.89 -12.26 5.35
C TYR A 29 -4.09 -10.79 5.72
N ILE A 30 -4.15 -10.47 7.02
CA ILE A 30 -4.31 -9.08 7.47
C ILE A 30 -3.11 -8.23 7.01
N LEU A 31 -1.89 -8.75 7.15
CA LEU A 31 -0.69 -8.05 6.65
C LEU A 31 -0.74 -7.88 5.12
N TYR A 32 -1.04 -8.95 4.40
CA TYR A 32 -1.14 -8.91 2.94
C TYR A 32 -2.19 -7.89 2.47
N PHE A 33 -3.38 -7.92 3.06
CA PHE A 33 -4.47 -6.99 2.73
C PHE A 33 -4.08 -5.55 3.06
N PHE A 34 -3.39 -5.33 4.19
CA PHE A 34 -2.86 -4.02 4.55
C PHE A 34 -1.87 -3.51 3.50
N PHE A 35 -0.85 -4.31 3.14
CA PHE A 35 0.14 -3.93 2.13
C PHE A 35 -0.48 -3.70 0.74
N MET A 36 -1.43 -4.55 0.33
CA MET A 36 -2.15 -4.39 -0.93
C MET A 36 -2.98 -3.11 -0.95
N THR A 37 -3.70 -2.83 0.13
CA THR A 37 -4.54 -1.63 0.22
C THR A 37 -3.69 -0.36 0.22
N VAL A 38 -2.59 -0.33 0.99
CA VAL A 38 -1.65 0.81 0.99
C VAL A 38 -1.04 1.01 -0.40
N SER A 39 -0.66 -0.07 -1.08
CA SER A 39 -0.09 0.01 -2.44
C SER A 39 -1.08 0.57 -3.46
N LEU A 40 -2.36 0.18 -3.34
CA LEU A 40 -3.43 0.72 -4.18
C LEU A 40 -3.65 2.21 -3.90
N ILE A 41 -3.71 2.61 -2.63
CA ILE A 41 -3.87 4.02 -2.24
C ILE A 41 -2.72 4.86 -2.80
N VAL A 42 -1.47 4.41 -2.65
CA VAL A 42 -0.29 5.11 -3.18
C VAL A 42 -0.37 5.23 -4.70
N SER A 43 -0.78 4.15 -5.39
CA SER A 43 -0.95 4.16 -6.85
C SER A 43 -2.02 5.15 -7.29
N LEU A 44 -3.14 5.22 -6.58
CA LEU A 44 -4.22 6.18 -6.84
C LEU A 44 -3.78 7.63 -6.57
N LEU A 45 -3.01 7.87 -5.50
CA LEU A 45 -2.43 9.20 -5.23
C LEU A 45 -1.51 9.64 -6.36
N LEU A 46 -0.62 8.75 -6.81
CA LEU A 46 0.30 8.99 -7.91
C LEU A 46 -0.45 9.30 -9.22
N GLU A 47 -1.50 8.52 -9.54
CA GLU A 47 -2.33 8.74 -10.72
C GLU A 47 -3.12 10.06 -10.65
N ALA A 48 -3.55 10.48 -9.46
CA ALA A 48 -4.19 11.77 -9.21
C ALA A 48 -3.21 12.97 -9.25
N GLY A 49 -1.94 12.74 -9.63
CA GLY A 49 -0.89 13.78 -9.69
C GLY A 49 -0.40 14.24 -8.32
N ARG A 50 -0.91 13.67 -7.22
CA ARG A 50 -0.41 13.93 -5.87
C ARG A 50 0.67 12.93 -5.53
N ARG A 51 1.92 13.30 -5.77
CA ARG A 51 3.06 12.50 -5.31
C ARG A 51 3.08 12.49 -3.78
N PRO A 52 2.91 11.32 -3.13
CA PRO A 52 3.15 11.24 -1.70
C PRO A 52 4.59 11.66 -1.43
N PRO A 53 4.84 12.32 -0.28
CA PRO A 53 6.16 12.81 0.04
C PRO A 53 7.18 11.68 -0.04
N GLY A 54 8.30 11.92 -0.73
CA GLY A 54 9.32 10.91 -0.93
C GLY A 54 10.00 10.54 0.38
N PRO A 55 10.65 9.37 0.50
CA PRO A 55 11.29 8.93 1.74
C PRO A 55 12.29 9.95 2.31
N SER A 56 12.96 10.73 1.45
CA SER A 56 13.81 11.85 1.86
C SER A 56 13.03 12.96 2.58
N GLN A 57 11.83 13.32 2.10
CA GLN A 57 10.96 14.31 2.74
C GLN A 57 10.41 13.81 4.08
N TRP A 58 10.18 12.49 4.23
CA TRP A 58 9.79 11.91 5.52
C TRP A 58 10.93 11.94 6.53
N ILE A 59 12.16 11.61 6.10
CA ILE A 59 13.35 11.72 6.94
C ILE A 59 13.57 13.18 7.34
N GLN A 60 13.42 14.12 6.39
CA GLN A 60 13.58 15.55 6.66
C GLN A 60 12.51 16.05 7.64
N ALA A 61 11.24 15.66 7.46
CA ALA A 61 10.16 15.99 8.38
C ALA A 61 10.40 15.40 9.79
N ALA A 62 10.89 14.16 9.88
CA ALA A 62 11.23 13.53 11.15
C ALA A 62 12.40 14.23 11.86
N LEU A 63 13.46 14.58 11.13
CA LEU A 63 14.60 15.33 11.66
C LEU A 63 14.21 16.75 12.11
N ASN A 64 13.29 17.39 11.39
CA ASN A 64 12.76 18.70 11.74
C ASN A 64 11.88 18.63 13.00
N LEU A 65 11.06 17.58 13.13
CA LEU A 65 10.26 17.30 14.33
C LEU A 65 11.12 17.09 15.60
N ILE A 66 12.29 16.48 15.44
CA ILE A 66 13.25 16.23 16.54
C ILE A 66 14.13 17.47 16.80
N GLY A 67 13.99 18.55 16.01
CA GLY A 67 14.74 19.79 16.16
C GLY A 67 16.21 19.71 15.72
N VAL A 68 16.55 18.69 14.91
CA VAL A 68 17.91 18.46 14.40
C VAL A 68 18.19 19.36 13.19
N LEU A 69 17.17 19.64 12.38
CA LEU A 69 17.22 20.61 11.30
C LEU A 69 16.65 21.94 11.82
N LYS A 70 17.35 23.03 11.56
CA LYS A 70 16.98 24.39 11.97
C LYS A 70 16.36 25.15 10.80
#